data_AF-A0A2G5B4N9-F1
#
_entry.id   AF-A0A2G5B4N9-F1
#
_cell.length_a   1.000
_cell.length_b   1.000
_cell.length_c   1.000
_cell.angle_alpha   90.00
_cell.angle_beta   90.00
_cell.angle_gamma   90.00
#
_symmetry.space_group_name_H-M   'P 1'
#
loop_
_entity.id
_entity.type
_entity.pdbx_description
1 polymer ?
#
loop_
_entity_poly.entity_id
_entity_poly.type
_entity_poly.pdbx_seq_one_letter_code
_entity_poly.pdbx_strand_id
1 'polypeptide(L)'
;MAFDPTLCGEAPSSQNTLLTALLCIGTFLSYLPQHLKILSRRSSDGISPYFILLGTAGAGSNITNIILLQYIALECCAVQTLGTCVASLLGIAQVCIQGCMFYITFVLYMTFFPEQNKYESEDEGEPEEGADGEGVSEEDGTAAGWTSEARSLLRRRGGHRRATVEWQTALWVMGAVVTHASICMIMSVLLVTMVGPYAGPTRTWASLLGLFSLCLTCMQFLPQISKTWRSGVVGALSIPMMLMQTPGGFLFAYSIAVRPGVNWSSWISTFMAATLQGVLLSICLVFDAREKREYAAMGGVGQRSGDTGEPADQAVA
;
A
#
# COMPACT_ATOMS: atom_id res chain seq x y z
N MET A 1 32.68 -19.01 -7.73
CA MET A 1 32.48 -20.13 -8.70
C MET A 1 32.10 -19.51 -10.03
N ALA A 2 32.68 -19.97 -11.13
CA ALA A 2 32.32 -19.53 -12.48
C ALA A 2 30.95 -20.11 -12.88
N PHE A 3 30.24 -19.42 -13.77
CA PHE A 3 28.99 -19.87 -14.37
C PHE A 3 29.20 -21.16 -15.17
N ASP A 4 28.36 -22.17 -14.94
CA ASP A 4 28.34 -23.42 -15.70
C ASP A 4 27.08 -23.46 -16.58
N PRO A 5 27.21 -23.33 -17.93
CA PRO A 5 26.08 -23.35 -18.85
C PRO A 5 25.26 -24.64 -18.82
N THR A 6 25.84 -25.75 -18.33
CA THR A 6 25.14 -27.04 -18.22
C THR A 6 24.06 -27.04 -17.14
N LEU A 7 24.10 -26.07 -16.22
CA LEU A 7 23.07 -25.86 -15.19
C LEU A 7 21.81 -25.15 -15.73
N CYS A 8 21.83 -24.68 -16.98
CA CYS A 8 20.65 -24.10 -17.61
C CYS A 8 19.64 -25.21 -17.94
N GLY A 9 18.57 -25.27 -17.13
CA GLY A 9 17.49 -26.24 -17.31
C GLY A 9 16.67 -26.02 -18.57
N GLU A 10 15.73 -26.92 -18.79
CA GLU A 10 14.77 -26.82 -19.89
C GLU A 10 13.85 -25.60 -19.77
N ALA A 11 13.38 -25.12 -20.91
CA ALA A 11 12.44 -24.01 -20.97
C ALA A 11 11.15 -24.35 -20.18
N PRO A 12 10.52 -23.36 -19.51
CA PRO A 12 9.19 -23.55 -18.94
C PRO A 12 8.19 -24.03 -20.00
N SER A 13 7.24 -24.88 -19.60
CA SER A 13 6.18 -25.35 -20.50
C SER A 13 5.37 -24.18 -21.05
N SER A 14 4.90 -24.30 -22.30
CA SER A 14 4.10 -23.25 -22.95
C SER A 14 2.86 -22.85 -22.14
N GLN A 15 2.24 -23.81 -21.45
CA GLN A 15 1.12 -23.56 -20.53
C GLN A 15 1.53 -22.68 -19.34
N ASN A 16 2.66 -22.96 -18.69
CA ASN A 16 3.16 -22.16 -17.57
C ASN A 16 3.60 -20.77 -18.02
N THR A 17 4.22 -20.68 -19.20
CA THR A 17 4.60 -19.39 -19.82
C THR A 17 3.37 -18.54 -20.11
N LEU A 18 2.34 -19.13 -20.73
CA LEU A 18 1.09 -18.43 -21.02
C LEU A 18 0.38 -18.00 -19.73
N LEU A 19 0.28 -18.89 -18.74
CA LEU A 19 -0.28 -18.57 -17.43
C LEU A 19 0.44 -17.39 -16.79
N THR A 20 1.77 -17.43 -16.73
CA THR A 20 2.57 -16.36 -16.11
C THR A 20 2.43 -15.03 -16.87
N ALA A 21 2.37 -15.06 -18.20
CA ALA A 21 2.15 -13.87 -19.02
C ALA A 21 0.78 -13.23 -18.75
N LEU A 22 -0.28 -14.03 -18.67
CA LEU A 22 -1.63 -13.55 -18.31
C LEU A 22 -1.65 -12.98 -16.90
N LEU A 23 -0.93 -13.60 -15.96
CA LEU A 23 -0.80 -13.10 -14.59
C LEU A 23 -0.08 -11.74 -14.56
N CYS A 24 0.95 -11.51 -15.38
CA CYS A 24 1.61 -10.19 -15.47
C CYS A 24 0.63 -9.09 -15.89
N ILE A 25 -0.16 -9.36 -16.93
CA ILE A 25 -1.19 -8.42 -17.43
C ILE A 25 -2.26 -8.19 -16.36
N GLY A 26 -2.76 -9.26 -15.75
CA GLY A 26 -3.77 -9.19 -14.69
C GLY A 26 -3.28 -8.40 -13.47
N THR A 27 -2.02 -8.59 -13.05
CA THR A 27 -1.41 -7.81 -11.97
C THR A 27 -1.44 -6.33 -12.31
N PHE A 28 -0.94 -5.92 -13.47
CA PHE A 28 -0.93 -4.51 -13.88
C PHE A 28 -2.34 -3.90 -13.89
N LEU A 29 -3.29 -4.58 -14.53
CA LEU A 29 -4.69 -4.12 -14.59
C LEU A 29 -5.36 -4.07 -13.21
N SER A 30 -4.91 -4.86 -12.23
CA SER A 30 -5.47 -4.85 -10.88
C SER A 30 -5.13 -3.61 -10.05
N TYR A 31 -3.94 -3.02 -10.25
CA TYR A 31 -3.52 -1.80 -9.54
C TYR A 31 -4.03 -0.53 -10.20
N LEU A 32 -4.30 -0.58 -11.51
CA LEU A 32 -4.69 0.57 -12.30
C LEU A 32 -5.91 1.32 -11.73
N PRO A 33 -7.04 0.68 -11.34
CA PRO A 33 -8.18 1.39 -10.77
C PRO A 33 -7.83 2.15 -9.48
N GLN A 34 -6.96 1.58 -8.65
CA GLN A 34 -6.52 2.22 -7.41
C GLN A 34 -5.66 3.44 -7.70
N HIS A 35 -4.69 3.33 -8.60
CA HIS A 35 -3.84 4.45 -9.00
C HIS A 35 -4.66 5.57 -9.63
N LEU A 36 -5.57 5.24 -10.55
CA LEU A 36 -6.46 6.23 -11.18
C LEU A 36 -7.35 6.94 -10.15
N LYS A 37 -7.85 6.23 -9.12
CA LYS A 37 -8.64 6.85 -8.04
C LYS A 37 -7.82 7.88 -7.25
N ILE A 38 -6.57 7.58 -6.92
CA ILE A 38 -5.69 8.52 -6.22
C ILE A 38 -5.36 9.72 -7.13
N LEU A 39 -5.03 9.47 -8.41
CA LEU A 39 -4.74 10.51 -9.39
C LEU A 39 -5.93 11.44 -9.63
N SER A 40 -7.13 10.89 -9.75
CA SER A 40 -8.36 11.65 -9.99
C SER A 40 -8.76 12.47 -8.77
N ARG A 41 -8.61 11.93 -7.56
CA ARG A 41 -8.94 12.63 -6.31
C ARG A 41 -7.88 13.65 -5.91
N ARG A 42 -6.64 13.52 -6.40
CA ARG A 42 -5.48 14.32 -5.99
C ARG A 42 -5.28 14.33 -4.45
N SER A 43 -5.70 13.26 -3.78
CA SER A 43 -5.60 13.09 -2.34
C SER A 43 -5.37 11.61 -2.00
N SER A 44 -4.55 11.36 -0.98
CA SER A 44 -4.32 10.05 -0.38
C SER A 44 -5.11 9.80 0.92
N ASP A 45 -6.20 10.55 1.13
CA ASP A 45 -7.09 10.39 2.29
C ASP A 45 -7.55 8.94 2.51
N GLY A 46 -7.46 8.48 3.76
CA GLY A 46 -7.89 7.15 4.18
C GLY A 46 -6.87 6.02 3.93
N ILE A 47 -5.71 6.31 3.33
CA ILE A 47 -4.62 5.34 3.19
C ILE A 47 -3.77 5.35 4.46
N SER A 48 -3.59 4.18 5.09
CA SER A 48 -2.76 4.06 6.29
C SER A 48 -1.26 4.12 5.96
N PRO A 49 -0.47 4.99 6.61
CA PRO A 49 0.99 5.06 6.42
C PRO A 49 1.69 3.74 6.76
N TYR A 50 1.24 3.03 7.79
CA TYR A 50 1.79 1.75 8.19
C TYR A 50 1.51 0.66 7.16
N PHE A 51 0.34 0.66 6.52
CA PHE A 51 0.04 -0.28 5.44
C PHE A 51 1.00 -0.08 4.26
N ILE A 52 1.30 1.17 3.91
CA ILE A 52 2.25 1.51 2.85
C ILE A 52 3.68 1.13 3.24
N LEU A 53 4.10 1.37 4.49
CA LEU A 53 5.40 0.96 5.01
C LEU A 53 5.60 -0.57 4.89
N LEU A 54 4.67 -1.34 5.48
CA LEU A 54 4.76 -2.81 5.48
C LEU A 54 4.72 -3.37 4.05
N GLY A 55 3.84 -2.83 3.19
CA GLY A 55 3.71 -3.26 1.81
C GLY A 55 4.95 -2.99 0.96
N THR A 56 5.52 -1.78 1.05
CA THR A 56 6.72 -1.42 0.26
C THR A 56 7.98 -2.09 0.77
N ALA A 57 8.16 -2.22 2.09
CA ALA A 57 9.28 -2.96 2.66
C ALA A 57 9.21 -4.44 2.24
N GLY A 58 8.04 -5.07 2.35
CA GLY A 58 7.82 -6.45 1.90
C GLY A 58 8.06 -6.62 0.39
N ALA A 59 7.52 -5.72 -0.43
CA ALA A 59 7.73 -5.72 -1.87
C ALA A 59 9.21 -5.62 -2.26
N GLY A 60 9.96 -4.70 -1.64
CA GLY A 60 11.40 -4.56 -1.86
C GLY A 60 12.20 -5.81 -1.46
N SER A 61 11.85 -6.43 -0.33
CA SER A 61 12.44 -7.70 0.10
C SER A 61 12.12 -8.85 -0.85
N ASN A 62 10.89 -8.95 -1.35
CA ASN A 62 10.49 -9.98 -2.32
C ASN A 62 11.17 -9.82 -3.67
N ILE A 63 11.32 -8.60 -4.19
CA ILE A 63 12.08 -8.32 -5.42
C ILE A 63 13.53 -8.79 -5.24
N THR A 64 14.15 -8.41 -4.13
CA THR A 64 15.55 -8.76 -3.86
C THR A 64 15.70 -10.28 -3.68
N ASN A 65 14.78 -10.91 -2.95
CA ASN A 65 14.72 -12.36 -2.78
C ASN A 65 14.66 -13.10 -4.12
N ILE A 66 13.72 -12.74 -5.00
CA ILE A 66 13.53 -13.48 -6.26
C ILE A 66 14.74 -13.28 -7.20
N ILE A 67 15.31 -12.07 -7.27
CA ILE A 67 16.49 -11.78 -8.10
C ILE A 67 17.69 -12.62 -7.64
N LEU A 68 17.94 -12.66 -6.33
CA LEU A 68 19.06 -13.44 -5.78
C LEU A 68 18.84 -14.95 -5.90
N LEU A 69 17.61 -15.43 -5.66
CA LEU A 69 17.33 -16.86 -5.75
C LEU A 69 17.29 -17.38 -7.19
N GLN A 70 16.84 -16.56 -8.14
CA GLN A 70 16.74 -16.89 -9.56
C GLN A 70 17.91 -16.35 -10.39
N TYR A 71 19.04 -16.03 -9.76
CA TYR A 71 20.21 -15.46 -10.46
C TYR A 71 20.69 -16.34 -11.63
N ILE A 72 20.58 -17.66 -11.50
CA ILE A 72 20.91 -18.61 -12.58
C ILE A 72 20.08 -18.37 -13.85
N ALA A 73 18.81 -18.00 -13.71
CA ALA A 73 17.96 -17.72 -14.87
C ALA A 73 18.43 -16.46 -15.63
N LEU A 74 19.01 -15.49 -14.93
CA LEU A 74 19.59 -14.28 -15.54
C LEU A 74 20.88 -14.61 -16.31
N GLU A 75 21.75 -15.46 -15.76
CA GLU A 75 22.98 -15.87 -16.47
C GLU A 75 22.68 -16.79 -17.67
N CYS A 76 21.71 -17.70 -17.54
CA CYS A 76 21.30 -18.58 -18.63
C CYS A 76 20.74 -17.83 -19.85
N CYS A 77 20.23 -16.61 -19.68
CA CYS A 77 19.82 -15.77 -20.80
C CYS A 77 20.95 -15.35 -21.74
N ALA A 78 22.22 -15.42 -21.30
CA ALA A 78 23.36 -15.13 -22.17
C ALA A 78 23.65 -16.24 -23.19
N VAL A 79 23.18 -17.46 -22.94
CA VAL A 79 23.46 -18.65 -23.76
C VAL A 79 22.22 -19.27 -24.41
N GLN A 80 21.02 -18.99 -23.89
CA GLN A 80 19.76 -19.51 -24.39
C GLN A 80 19.15 -18.65 -25.50
N THR A 81 18.19 -19.20 -26.25
CA THR A 81 17.42 -18.44 -27.24
C THR A 81 16.56 -17.38 -26.56
N LEU A 82 16.22 -16.31 -27.29
CA LEU A 82 15.40 -15.21 -26.77
C LEU A 82 14.06 -15.70 -26.19
N GLY A 83 13.39 -16.64 -26.88
CA GLY A 83 12.09 -17.17 -26.43
C GLY A 83 12.19 -17.91 -25.09
N THR A 84 13.20 -18.75 -24.93
CA THR A 84 13.46 -19.50 -23.68
C THR A 84 13.85 -18.55 -22.54
N CYS A 85 14.67 -17.54 -22.84
CA CYS A 85 15.04 -16.52 -21.86
C CYS A 85 13.80 -15.74 -21.39
N VAL A 86 12.98 -15.21 -22.30
CA VAL A 86 11.76 -14.47 -21.97
C VAL A 86 10.83 -15.33 -21.11
N ALA A 87 10.59 -16.59 -21.50
CA ALA A 87 9.76 -17.52 -20.73
C ALA A 87 10.28 -17.73 -19.30
N SER A 88 11.59 -17.85 -19.13
CA SER A 88 12.24 -18.03 -17.82
C SER A 88 12.13 -16.77 -16.96
N LEU A 89 12.30 -15.59 -17.56
CA LEU A 89 12.27 -14.30 -16.87
C LEU A 89 10.86 -13.82 -16.50
N LEU A 90 9.80 -14.33 -17.13
CA LEU A 90 8.43 -13.90 -16.83
C LEU A 90 8.05 -14.02 -15.34
N GLY A 91 8.55 -15.04 -14.64
CA GLY A 91 8.29 -15.20 -13.21
C GLY A 91 8.95 -14.12 -12.36
N ILE A 92 10.19 -13.74 -12.70
CA ILE A 92 10.91 -12.64 -12.07
C ILE A 92 10.20 -11.32 -12.40
N ALA A 93 9.84 -11.12 -13.67
CA ALA A 93 9.13 -9.94 -14.14
C ALA A 93 7.80 -9.76 -13.41
N GLN A 94 7.06 -10.84 -13.14
CA GLN A 94 5.78 -10.76 -12.42
C GLN A 94 5.93 -10.16 -11.01
N VAL A 95 6.89 -10.66 -10.21
CA VAL A 95 7.14 -10.12 -8.87
C VAL A 95 7.61 -8.67 -8.95
N CYS A 96 8.49 -8.36 -9.90
CA CYS A 96 8.98 -7.00 -10.11
C CYS A 96 7.85 -6.04 -10.50
N ILE A 97 6.94 -6.43 -11.41
CA ILE A 97 5.78 -5.63 -11.80
C ILE A 97 4.92 -5.35 -10.57
N GLN A 98 4.58 -6.37 -9.78
CA GLN A 98 3.79 -6.21 -8.56
C GLN A 98 4.46 -5.23 -7.58
N GLY A 99 5.76 -5.39 -7.33
CA GLY A 99 6.49 -4.52 -6.43
C GLY A 99 6.61 -3.08 -6.96
N CYS A 100 6.87 -2.90 -8.26
CA CYS A 100 6.87 -1.58 -8.90
C CYS A 100 5.51 -0.88 -8.77
N MET A 101 4.39 -1.59 -8.96
CA MET A 101 3.06 -1.02 -8.74
C MET A 101 2.84 -0.56 -7.29
N PHE A 102 3.35 -1.31 -6.31
CA PHE A 102 3.33 -0.90 -4.90
C PHE A 102 4.21 0.32 -4.61
N TYR A 103 5.41 0.41 -5.20
CA TYR A 103 6.26 1.59 -5.08
C TYR A 103 5.62 2.82 -5.74
N ILE A 104 4.91 2.65 -6.86
CA ILE A 104 4.10 3.72 -7.45
C ILE A 104 3.02 4.18 -6.47
N THR A 105 2.30 3.25 -5.82
CA THR A 105 1.32 3.61 -4.77
C THR A 105 1.95 4.44 -3.66
N PHE A 106 3.16 4.10 -3.20
CA PHE A 106 3.90 4.87 -2.20
C PHE A 106 4.28 6.28 -2.69
N VAL A 107 4.77 6.40 -3.91
CA VAL A 107 5.08 7.71 -4.51
C VAL A 107 3.82 8.56 -4.59
N LEU A 108 2.72 8.00 -5.10
CA LEU A 108 1.44 8.69 -5.19
C LEU A 108 0.90 9.09 -3.81
N TYR A 109 1.06 8.22 -2.81
CA TYR A 109 0.69 8.51 -1.42
C TYR A 109 1.43 9.73 -0.87
N MET A 110 2.75 9.81 -1.08
CA MET A 110 3.57 10.93 -0.61
C MET A 110 3.30 12.21 -1.40
N THR A 111 3.14 12.11 -2.73
CA THR A 111 2.88 13.27 -3.59
C THR A 111 1.51 13.89 -3.33
N PHE A 112 0.48 13.07 -3.14
CA PHE A 112 -0.89 13.53 -2.90
C PHE A 112 -1.29 13.51 -1.43
N PHE A 113 -0.31 13.61 -0.52
CA PHE A 113 -0.61 13.73 0.91
C PHE A 113 -1.39 15.03 1.18
N PRO A 114 -2.60 14.94 1.78
CA PRO A 114 -3.53 16.07 1.94
C PRO A 114 -2.88 17.22 2.73
N GLU A 115 -2.90 18.43 2.17
CA GLU A 115 -2.26 19.60 2.79
C GLU A 115 -2.90 20.01 4.12
N GLN A 116 -4.23 19.89 4.24
CA GLN A 116 -4.93 20.18 5.49
C GLN A 116 -4.46 19.30 6.65
N ASN A 117 -3.92 18.12 6.37
CA ASN A 117 -3.43 17.20 7.40
C ASN A 117 -1.92 17.36 7.63
N LYS A 118 -1.24 18.37 7.05
CA LYS A 118 0.21 18.56 7.24
C LYS A 118 0.56 19.45 8.42
N TYR A 119 -0.23 20.50 8.64
CA TYR A 119 0.07 21.52 9.63
C TYR A 119 -1.18 21.92 10.40
N GLU A 120 -1.11 21.88 11.72
CA GLU A 120 -2.11 22.48 12.60
C GLU A 120 -1.66 23.90 12.95
N SER A 121 -2.61 24.85 12.97
CA SER A 121 -2.39 26.14 13.60
C SER A 121 -2.44 25.96 15.10
N GLU A 122 -1.37 26.36 15.80
CA GLU A 122 -1.46 26.56 17.24
C GLU A 122 -2.44 27.72 17.48
N ASP A 123 -3.66 27.42 17.92
CA ASP A 123 -4.53 28.45 18.47
C ASP A 123 -3.83 28.99 19.72
N GLU A 124 -3.39 30.25 19.65
CA GLU A 124 -2.97 31.00 20.84
C GLU A 124 -4.14 30.90 21.83
N GLY A 125 -3.94 30.18 22.93
CA GLY A 125 -4.95 30.07 23.98
C GLY A 125 -5.50 31.45 24.31
N GLU A 126 -6.82 31.57 24.32
CA GLU A 126 -7.48 32.78 24.81
C GLU A 126 -6.87 33.11 26.19
N PRO A 127 -6.37 34.33 26.42
CA PRO A 127 -5.93 34.71 27.75
C PRO A 127 -7.14 34.58 28.67
N GLU A 128 -7.00 33.82 29.77
CA GLU A 128 -8.01 33.72 30.82
C GLU A 128 -8.44 35.14 31.24
N GLU A 129 -9.67 35.52 30.90
CA GLU A 129 -10.34 36.64 31.55
C GLU A 129 -10.66 36.23 32.99
N GLY A 130 -9.84 36.66 33.93
CA GLY A 130 -10.21 36.65 35.34
C GLY A 130 -9.03 36.69 36.30
N ALA A 131 -8.66 37.88 36.74
CA ALA A 131 -8.62 38.26 38.16
C ALA A 131 -7.84 39.57 38.34
N ASP A 132 -8.59 40.56 38.84
CA ASP A 132 -8.18 41.56 39.82
C ASP A 132 -7.31 42.73 39.33
N GLY A 133 -7.91 43.92 39.38
CA GLY A 133 -7.27 45.17 38.99
C GLY A 133 -6.37 45.74 40.07
N GLU A 134 -5.50 46.67 39.65
CA GLU A 134 -5.14 47.89 40.36
C GLU A 134 -4.34 48.78 39.41
N GLY A 135 -4.69 50.06 39.37
CA GLY A 135 -4.21 51.00 38.36
C GLY A 135 -2.78 51.48 38.61
N VAL A 136 -2.10 51.90 37.54
CA VAL A 136 -0.99 52.86 37.61
C VAL A 136 -1.02 53.73 36.34
N SER A 137 -0.78 55.02 36.57
CA SER A 137 -0.81 56.20 35.71
C SER A 137 0.17 56.21 34.54
N GLU A 138 -0.20 56.99 33.52
CA GLU A 138 0.64 57.51 32.44
C GLU A 138 1.90 58.21 32.99
N GLU A 139 3.07 57.92 32.41
CA GLU A 139 4.08 58.93 32.06
C GLU A 139 5.18 58.38 31.12
N ASP A 140 5.49 59.22 30.13
CA ASP A 140 6.70 59.37 29.32
C ASP A 140 7.21 58.31 28.31
N GLY A 141 7.35 58.79 27.06
CA GLY A 141 8.63 58.73 26.36
C GLY A 141 8.77 57.68 25.24
N THR A 142 8.44 58.08 24.01
CA THR A 142 9.00 57.56 22.76
C THR A 142 9.06 56.03 22.59
N ALA A 143 7.92 55.41 22.27
CA ALA A 143 7.91 54.17 21.52
C ALA A 143 6.82 54.25 20.44
N ALA A 144 7.23 54.12 19.19
CA ALA A 144 6.36 54.14 18.02
C ALA A 144 5.11 53.27 18.24
N GLY A 145 3.93 53.89 18.16
CA GLY A 145 2.64 53.24 18.31
C GLY A 145 2.37 52.27 17.17
N TRP A 146 2.73 51.01 17.35
CA TRP A 146 2.18 49.94 16.53
C TRP A 146 0.69 49.81 16.84
N THR A 147 -0.16 50.03 15.84
CA THR A 147 -1.61 49.83 15.94
C THR A 147 -1.89 48.40 16.41
N SER A 148 -2.99 48.19 17.14
CA SER A 148 -3.47 46.85 17.52
C SER A 148 -3.57 45.93 16.29
N GLU A 149 -3.95 46.50 15.14
CA GLU A 149 -3.95 45.84 13.84
C GLU A 149 -2.54 45.40 13.40
N ALA A 150 -1.53 46.27 13.46
CA ALA A 150 -0.16 45.91 13.08
C ALA A 150 0.43 44.83 14.00
N ARG A 151 0.05 44.83 15.29
CA ARG A 151 0.39 43.76 16.25
C ARG A 151 -0.32 42.45 15.92
N SER A 152 -1.60 42.50 15.55
CA SER A 152 -2.37 41.33 15.11
C SER A 152 -1.82 40.73 13.82
N LEU A 153 -1.38 41.57 12.87
CA LEU A 153 -0.77 41.14 11.61
C LEU A 153 0.64 40.55 11.83
N LEU A 154 1.42 41.07 12.78
CA LEU A 154 2.69 40.49 13.17
C LEU A 154 2.53 39.14 13.88
N ARG A 155 1.54 38.99 14.77
CA ARG A 155 1.19 37.66 15.35
C ARG A 155 0.76 36.68 14.27
N ARG A 156 -0.09 37.13 13.34
CA ARG A 156 -0.52 36.33 12.18
C ARG A 156 0.63 35.96 11.23
N ARG A 157 1.69 36.78 11.18
CA ARG A 157 2.91 36.57 10.38
C ARG A 157 3.92 35.64 11.07
N GLY A 158 3.83 35.49 12.39
CA GLY A 158 4.71 34.65 13.22
C GLY A 158 4.11 33.30 13.63
N GLY A 159 2.96 32.92 13.06
CA GLY A 159 2.32 31.63 13.36
C GLY A 159 3.26 30.47 13.02
N HIS A 160 3.83 29.86 14.06
CA HIS A 160 4.62 28.65 13.92
C HIS A 160 3.66 27.53 13.51
N ARG A 161 3.75 27.07 12.26
CA ARG A 161 2.97 25.93 11.78
C ARG A 161 3.61 24.65 12.30
N ARG A 162 2.98 24.01 13.29
CA ARG A 162 3.42 22.73 13.81
C ARG A 162 3.00 21.60 12.87
N ALA A 163 3.92 20.70 12.56
CA ALA A 163 3.61 19.52 11.77
C ALA A 163 2.70 18.57 12.56
N THR A 164 1.66 18.04 11.91
CA THR A 164 0.77 17.03 12.50
C THR A 164 1.52 15.71 12.74
N VAL A 165 0.97 14.88 13.64
CA VAL A 165 1.52 13.55 13.93
C VAL A 165 1.45 12.65 12.69
N GLU A 166 0.40 12.79 11.87
CA GLU A 166 0.19 12.04 10.64
C GLU A 166 1.25 12.38 9.59
N TRP A 167 1.56 13.67 9.41
CA TRP A 167 2.60 14.09 8.49
C TRP A 167 3.99 13.68 8.97
N GLN A 168 4.25 13.82 10.27
CA GLN A 168 5.50 13.34 10.86
C GLN A 168 5.65 11.82 10.67
N THR A 169 4.57 11.05 10.86
CA THR A 169 4.55 9.60 10.62
C THR A 169 4.82 9.28 9.15
N ALA A 170 4.21 10.01 8.21
CA ALA A 170 4.45 9.82 6.78
C ALA A 170 5.91 10.06 6.39
N LEU A 171 6.56 11.08 6.96
CA LEU A 171 7.99 11.35 6.76
C LEU A 171 8.88 10.24 7.33
N TRP A 172 8.57 9.75 8.53
CA TRP A 172 9.26 8.59 9.13
C TRP A 172 9.11 7.34 8.27
N VAL A 173 7.91 7.07 7.76
CA VAL A 173 7.64 5.96 6.83
C VAL A 173 8.49 6.10 5.57
N MET A 174 8.51 7.27 4.94
CA MET A 174 9.35 7.52 3.76
C MET A 174 10.83 7.24 4.06
N GLY A 175 11.36 7.78 5.16
CA GLY A 175 12.74 7.55 5.58
C GLY A 175 13.04 6.06 5.80
N ALA A 176 12.13 5.34 6.47
CA ALA A 176 12.27 3.91 6.72
C ALA A 176 12.26 3.08 5.42
N VAL A 177 11.35 3.38 4.49
CA VAL A 177 11.25 2.70 3.19
C VAL A 177 12.52 2.90 2.37
N VAL A 178 13.00 4.15 2.24
CA VAL A 178 14.22 4.47 1.49
C VAL A 178 15.45 3.81 2.12
N THR A 179 15.56 3.86 3.45
CA THR A 179 16.67 3.24 4.17
C THR A 179 16.67 1.72 4.00
N HIS A 180 15.52 1.06 4.20
CA HIS A 180 15.39 -0.38 4.02
C HIS A 180 15.72 -0.82 2.59
N ALA A 181 15.20 -0.11 1.57
CA ALA A 181 15.48 -0.40 0.17
C ALA A 181 16.98 -0.24 -0.14
N SER A 182 17.62 0.82 0.39
CA SER A 182 19.05 1.07 0.21
C SER A 182 19.90 -0.01 0.87
N ILE A 183 19.58 -0.42 2.11
CA ILE A 183 20.26 -1.52 2.80
C ILE A 183 20.12 -2.81 2.00
N CYS A 184 18.90 -3.14 1.55
CA CYS A 184 18.65 -4.35 0.75
C CYS A 184 19.49 -4.36 -0.52
N MET A 185 19.50 -3.25 -1.26
CA MET A 185 20.27 -3.12 -2.50
C MET A 185 21.78 -3.23 -2.24
N ILE A 186 22.32 -2.44 -1.30
CA ILE A 186 23.76 -2.41 -1.00
C ILE A 186 24.24 -3.78 -0.52
N MET A 187 23.55 -4.39 0.46
CA MET A 187 23.94 -5.70 0.98
C MET A 187 23.90 -6.79 -0.10
N SER A 188 22.89 -6.76 -0.97
CA SER A 188 22.76 -7.74 -2.06
C SER A 188 23.86 -7.58 -3.10
N VAL A 189 24.17 -6.34 -3.49
CA VAL A 189 25.28 -6.05 -4.42
C VAL A 189 26.60 -6.51 -3.80
N LEU A 190 26.89 -6.14 -2.55
CA LEU A 190 28.13 -6.54 -1.86
C LEU A 190 28.27 -8.05 -1.77
N LEU A 191 27.20 -8.78 -1.42
CA LEU A 191 27.24 -10.24 -1.35
C LEU A 191 27.46 -10.89 -2.71
N VAL A 192 26.78 -10.41 -3.75
CA VAL A 192 26.94 -10.92 -5.12
C VAL A 192 28.34 -10.66 -5.66
N THR A 193 28.90 -9.46 -5.44
CA THR A 193 30.20 -9.08 -6.02
C THR A 193 31.39 -9.61 -5.22
N MET A 194 31.32 -9.62 -3.88
CA MET A 194 32.45 -9.99 -3.02
C MET A 194 32.48 -11.47 -2.68
N VAL A 195 31.31 -12.12 -2.54
CA VAL A 195 31.20 -13.52 -2.12
C VAL A 195 30.76 -14.42 -3.29
N GLY A 196 29.89 -13.89 -4.15
CA GLY A 196 29.35 -14.57 -5.30
C GLY A 196 27.85 -14.87 -5.16
N PRO A 197 27.10 -14.93 -6.28
CA PRO A 197 25.64 -15.12 -6.28
C PRO A 197 25.20 -16.49 -5.75
N TYR A 198 26.03 -17.52 -5.94
CA TYR A 198 25.75 -18.90 -5.54
C TYR A 198 26.24 -19.24 -4.13
N ALA A 199 26.95 -18.33 -3.47
CA ALA A 199 27.53 -18.60 -2.17
C ALA A 199 26.46 -18.75 -1.08
N GLY A 200 26.74 -19.59 -0.08
CA GLY A 200 25.86 -19.83 1.07
C GLY A 200 25.36 -18.53 1.74
N PRO A 201 26.23 -17.56 2.07
CA PRO A 201 25.81 -16.29 2.67
C PRO A 201 24.80 -15.51 1.82
N THR A 202 25.00 -15.44 0.50
CA THR A 202 24.09 -14.76 -0.44
C THR A 202 22.72 -15.44 -0.49
N ARG A 203 22.69 -16.79 -0.48
CA ARG A 203 21.46 -17.58 -0.44
C ARG A 203 20.73 -17.45 0.90
N THR A 204 21.46 -17.41 2.02
CA THR A 204 20.89 -17.17 3.35
C THR A 204 20.27 -15.77 3.43
N TRP A 205 20.99 -14.75 2.98
CA TRP A 205 20.48 -13.37 2.89
C TRP A 205 19.18 -13.28 2.09
N ALA A 206 19.15 -13.89 0.90
CA ALA A 206 17.94 -13.96 0.09
C ALA A 206 16.78 -14.63 0.85
N SER A 207 17.05 -15.77 1.52
CA SER A 207 16.03 -16.50 2.29
C SER A 207 15.48 -15.68 3.46
N LEU A 208 16.34 -14.94 4.17
CA LEU A 208 15.93 -14.04 5.25
C LEU A 208 15.02 -12.92 4.75
N LEU A 209 15.32 -12.33 3.59
CA LEU A 209 14.44 -11.32 2.97
C LEU A 209 13.06 -11.89 2.61
N GLY A 210 12.99 -13.12 2.13
CA GLY A 210 11.72 -13.80 1.86
C GLY A 210 10.91 -14.05 3.13
N LEU A 211 11.55 -14.52 4.21
CA LEU A 211 10.90 -14.72 5.51
C LEU A 211 10.45 -13.38 6.13
N PHE A 212 11.28 -12.35 6.01
CA PHE A 212 10.93 -11.01 6.47
C PHE A 212 9.70 -10.49 5.73
N SER A 213 9.63 -10.61 4.40
CA SER A 213 8.43 -10.23 3.64
C SER A 213 7.19 -11.01 4.07
N LEU A 214 7.33 -12.30 4.38
CA LEU A 214 6.21 -13.10 4.90
C LEU A 214 5.72 -12.57 6.25
N CYS A 215 6.63 -12.24 7.17
CA CYS A 215 6.27 -11.63 8.45
C CYS A 215 5.54 -10.29 8.27
N LEU A 216 6.05 -9.41 7.40
CA LEU A 216 5.40 -8.13 7.11
C LEU A 216 4.02 -8.31 6.49
N THR A 217 3.85 -9.31 5.61
CA THR A 217 2.55 -9.69 5.03
C THR A 217 1.56 -10.07 6.13
N CYS A 218 1.97 -10.93 7.08
CA CYS A 218 1.12 -11.28 8.22
C CYS A 218 0.77 -10.04 9.07
N MET A 219 1.73 -9.17 9.35
CA MET A 219 1.50 -7.92 10.08
C MET A 219 0.59 -6.94 9.33
N GLN A 220 0.54 -7.02 8.00
CA GLN A 220 -0.32 -6.16 7.18
C GLN A 220 -1.77 -6.68 7.16
N PHE A 221 -1.94 -7.98 6.91
CA PHE A 221 -3.27 -8.55 6.70
C PHE A 221 -4.00 -8.93 8.00
N LEU A 222 -3.31 -9.46 9.03
CA LEU A 222 -3.97 -9.93 10.24
C LEU A 222 -4.67 -8.81 11.04
N PRO A 223 -4.04 -7.64 11.28
CA PRO A 223 -4.73 -6.54 11.96
C PRO A 223 -5.91 -6.02 11.13
N GLN A 224 -5.79 -5.99 9.81
CA GLN A 224 -6.88 -5.57 8.93
C GLN A 224 -8.06 -6.54 8.96
N ILE A 225 -7.80 -7.85 8.95
CA ILE A 225 -8.83 -8.88 9.11
C ILE A 225 -9.54 -8.71 10.45
N SER A 226 -8.77 -8.59 11.54
CA SER A 226 -9.32 -8.41 12.89
C SER A 226 -10.14 -7.13 13.01
N LYS A 227 -9.63 -6.01 12.50
CA LYS A 227 -10.34 -4.72 12.49
C LYS A 227 -11.64 -4.82 11.71
N THR A 228 -11.60 -5.33 10.48
CA THR A 228 -12.78 -5.47 9.62
C THR A 228 -13.82 -6.36 10.29
N TRP A 229 -13.41 -7.50 10.84
CA TRP A 229 -14.29 -8.42 11.57
C TRP A 229 -14.97 -7.74 12.77
N ARG A 230 -14.23 -6.94 13.54
CA ARG A 230 -14.76 -6.23 14.72
C ARG A 230 -15.63 -5.04 14.35
N SER A 231 -15.28 -4.31 13.28
CA SER A 231 -16.01 -3.10 12.88
C SER A 231 -17.31 -3.41 12.15
N GLY A 232 -17.43 -4.58 11.52
CA GLY A 232 -18.62 -4.95 10.74
C GLY A 232 -18.81 -4.17 9.44
N VAL A 233 -17.85 -3.30 9.08
CA VAL A 233 -17.89 -2.40 7.91
C VAL A 233 -16.62 -2.55 7.07
N VAL A 234 -16.76 -2.43 5.75
CA VAL A 234 -15.67 -2.67 4.78
C VAL A 234 -14.70 -1.48 4.63
N GLY A 235 -15.13 -0.27 4.95
CA GLY A 235 -14.27 0.93 4.92
C GLY A 235 -13.76 1.29 3.52
N ALA A 236 -12.55 1.84 3.42
CA ALA A 236 -11.95 2.31 2.17
C ALA A 236 -11.25 1.23 1.31
N LEU A 237 -11.41 -0.06 1.65
CA LEU A 237 -10.76 -1.19 0.98
C LEU A 237 -11.24 -1.36 -0.48
N SER A 238 -10.31 -1.70 -1.37
CA SER A 238 -10.62 -1.93 -2.78
C SER A 238 -11.01 -3.40 -3.02
N ILE A 239 -12.31 -3.71 -2.88
CA ILE A 239 -12.87 -5.04 -3.21
C ILE A 239 -12.50 -5.49 -4.64
N PRO A 240 -12.60 -4.64 -5.70
CA PRO A 240 -12.28 -5.06 -7.07
C PRO A 240 -10.83 -5.49 -7.26
N MET A 241 -9.90 -4.78 -6.62
CA MET A 241 -8.48 -5.13 -6.64
C MET A 241 -8.26 -6.49 -5.98
N MET A 242 -8.86 -6.71 -4.81
CA MET A 242 -8.74 -7.99 -4.10
C MET A 242 -9.38 -9.15 -4.86
N LEU A 243 -10.52 -8.94 -5.51
CA LEU A 243 -11.20 -9.95 -6.33
C LEU A 243 -10.33 -10.44 -7.50
N MET A 244 -9.59 -9.54 -8.16
CA MET A 244 -8.67 -9.94 -9.23
C MET A 244 -7.38 -10.56 -8.68
N GLN A 245 -6.86 -10.04 -7.57
CA GLN A 245 -5.56 -10.45 -7.04
C GLN A 245 -5.58 -11.78 -6.30
N THR A 246 -6.62 -12.09 -5.52
CA THR A 246 -6.70 -13.35 -4.77
C THR A 246 -6.55 -14.60 -5.67
N PRO A 247 -7.36 -14.79 -6.73
CA PRO A 247 -7.19 -15.94 -7.63
C PRO A 247 -5.85 -15.88 -8.38
N GLY A 248 -5.41 -14.69 -8.81
CA GLY A 248 -4.11 -14.50 -9.45
C GLY A 248 -2.94 -14.89 -8.54
N GLY A 249 -3.01 -14.61 -7.25
CA GLY A 249 -2.00 -14.96 -6.25
C GLY A 249 -1.89 -16.47 -6.04
N PHE A 250 -3.01 -17.19 -6.01
CA PHE A 250 -3.01 -18.66 -5.96
C PHE A 250 -2.42 -19.27 -7.24
N LEU A 251 -2.83 -18.78 -8.41
CA LEU A 251 -2.26 -19.21 -9.69
C LEU A 251 -0.77 -18.90 -9.79
N PHE A 252 -0.34 -17.77 -9.24
CA PHE A 252 1.06 -17.40 -9.20
C PHE A 252 1.87 -18.33 -8.28
N ALA A 253 1.37 -18.61 -7.07
CA ALA A 253 1.99 -19.59 -6.17
C ALA A 253 2.09 -20.98 -6.83
N TYR A 254 1.02 -21.41 -7.53
CA TYR A 254 1.03 -22.64 -8.32
C TYR A 254 2.09 -22.61 -9.42
N SER A 255 2.20 -21.51 -10.18
CA SER A 255 3.19 -21.34 -11.25
C SER A 255 4.65 -21.43 -10.76
N ILE A 256 4.91 -21.12 -9.50
CA ILE A 256 6.21 -21.31 -8.85
C ILE A 256 6.37 -22.75 -8.38
N ALA A 257 5.32 -23.34 -7.78
CA ALA A 257 5.35 -24.69 -7.23
C ALA A 257 5.58 -25.78 -8.29
N VAL A 258 5.11 -25.57 -9.53
CA VAL A 258 5.33 -26.50 -10.64
C VAL A 258 6.67 -26.33 -11.35
N ARG A 259 7.50 -25.34 -10.95
CA ARG A 259 8.84 -25.17 -11.53
C ARG A 259 9.78 -26.26 -11.01
N PRO A 260 10.58 -26.88 -11.89
CA PRO A 260 11.55 -27.89 -11.47
C PRO A 260 12.60 -27.28 -10.53
N GLY A 261 12.98 -28.04 -9.49
CA GLY A 261 14.05 -27.65 -8.55
C GLY A 261 13.67 -26.59 -7.51
N VAL A 262 12.39 -26.26 -7.36
CA VAL A 262 11.90 -25.26 -6.41
C VAL A 262 11.45 -25.91 -5.09
N ASN A 263 11.82 -25.30 -3.96
CA ASN A 263 11.44 -25.74 -2.62
C ASN A 263 10.11 -25.12 -2.18
N TRP A 264 9.43 -25.74 -1.20
CA TRP A 264 8.18 -25.22 -0.63
C TRP A 264 8.31 -23.78 -0.10
N SER A 265 9.48 -23.43 0.41
CA SER A 265 9.80 -22.09 0.92
C SER A 265 9.73 -20.98 -0.14
N SER A 266 9.82 -21.31 -1.43
CA SER A 266 9.83 -20.33 -2.52
C SER A 266 8.43 -19.86 -2.92
N TRP A 267 7.39 -20.67 -2.69
CA TRP A 267 6.01 -20.32 -3.05
C TRP A 267 5.10 -20.11 -1.84
N ILE A 268 5.48 -20.61 -0.66
CA ILE A 268 4.65 -20.53 0.56
C ILE A 268 4.33 -19.09 0.97
N SER A 269 5.24 -18.15 0.77
CA SER A 269 5.01 -16.73 1.10
C SER A 269 3.89 -16.13 0.24
N THR A 270 3.91 -16.43 -1.05
CA THR A 270 2.90 -16.01 -2.02
C THR A 270 1.56 -16.69 -1.72
N PHE A 271 1.58 -17.99 -1.42
CA PHE A 271 0.37 -18.73 -1.05
C PHE A 271 -0.27 -18.18 0.23
N MET A 272 0.54 -17.88 1.26
CA MET A 272 0.06 -17.30 2.50
C MET A 272 -0.54 -15.90 2.26
N ALA A 273 0.12 -15.06 1.46
CA ALA A 273 -0.42 -13.75 1.08
C ALA A 273 -1.80 -13.88 0.40
N ALA A 274 -1.93 -14.77 -0.59
CA ALA A 274 -3.20 -15.02 -1.29
C ALA A 274 -4.29 -15.54 -0.35
N THR A 275 -3.92 -16.40 0.62
CA THR A 275 -4.83 -16.94 1.63
C THR A 275 -5.34 -15.85 2.56
N LEU A 276 -4.44 -15.05 3.15
CA LEU A 276 -4.82 -13.94 4.04
C LEU A 276 -5.68 -12.90 3.32
N GLN A 277 -5.32 -12.55 2.08
CA GLN A 277 -6.09 -11.64 1.25
C GLN A 277 -7.47 -12.23 0.88
N GLY A 278 -7.55 -13.54 0.62
CA GLY A 278 -8.81 -14.25 0.35
C GLY A 278 -9.74 -14.30 1.56
N VAL A 279 -9.19 -14.48 2.78
CA VAL A 279 -9.97 -14.39 4.03
C VAL A 279 -10.53 -12.99 4.20
N LEU A 280 -9.70 -11.95 4.03
CA LEU A 280 -10.16 -10.56 4.11
C LEU A 280 -11.25 -10.28 3.06
N LEU A 281 -11.05 -10.74 1.82
CA LEU A 281 -12.04 -10.59 0.75
C LEU A 281 -13.38 -11.23 1.10
N SER A 282 -13.34 -12.45 1.66
CA SER A 282 -14.55 -13.18 2.05
C SER A 282 -15.35 -12.38 3.09
N ILE A 283 -14.68 -11.82 4.10
CA ILE A 283 -15.33 -10.97 5.11
C ILE A 283 -15.91 -9.71 4.46
N CYS A 284 -15.16 -9.05 3.59
CA CYS A 284 -15.60 -7.83 2.90
C CYS A 284 -16.86 -8.10 2.05
N LEU A 285 -16.91 -9.20 1.30
CA LEU A 285 -18.07 -9.56 0.48
C LEU A 285 -19.31 -9.84 1.33
N VAL A 286 -19.15 -10.52 2.48
CA VAL A 286 -20.26 -10.80 3.39
C VAL A 286 -20.82 -9.50 3.98
N PHE A 287 -19.98 -8.57 4.42
CA PHE A 287 -20.44 -7.31 5.01
C PHE A 287 -21.03 -6.35 3.97
N ASP A 288 -20.44 -6.24 2.78
CA ASP A 288 -21.01 -5.46 1.67
C ASP A 288 -22.38 -6.01 1.25
N ALA A 289 -22.55 -7.34 1.20
CA ALA A 289 -23.83 -7.95 0.90
C ALA A 289 -24.87 -7.72 2.01
N ARG A 290 -24.46 -7.71 3.28
CA ARG A 290 -25.34 -7.40 4.42
C ARG A 290 -25.82 -5.95 4.37
N GLU A 291 -24.89 -5.01 4.19
CA GLU A 291 -25.20 -3.58 4.10
C GLU A 291 -26.18 -3.29 2.94
N LYS A 292 -25.95 -3.87 1.76
CA LYS A 292 -26.88 -3.75 0.61
C LYS A 292 -28.28 -4.29 0.90
N ARG A 293 -28.38 -5.40 1.65
CA ARG A 293 -29.68 -5.96 2.07
C ARG A 293 -30.40 -5.03 3.04
N GLU A 294 -29.68 -4.44 3.99
CA GLU A 294 -30.24 -3.48 4.96
C GLU A 294 -30.72 -2.20 4.25
N TYR A 295 -29.94 -1.65 3.32
CA TYR A 295 -30.39 -0.52 2.49
C TYR A 295 -31.63 -0.84 1.66
N ALA A 296 -31.70 -2.02 1.04
CA ALA A 296 -32.88 -2.43 0.28
C ALA A 296 -34.11 -2.59 1.17
N ALA A 297 -33.95 -3.13 2.39
CA ALA A 297 -35.04 -3.25 3.36
C ALA A 297 -35.55 -1.86 3.80
N MET A 298 -34.66 -0.90 4.08
CA MET A 298 -35.04 0.48 4.42
C MET A 298 -35.68 1.22 3.24
N GLY A 299 -35.16 1.06 2.03
CA GLY A 299 -35.72 1.65 0.81
C GLY A 299 -37.11 1.12 0.46
N GLY A 300 -37.45 -0.12 0.84
CA GLY A 300 -38.78 -0.69 0.70
C GLY A 300 -39.81 -0.22 1.75
N VAL A 301 -39.37 0.34 2.88
CA VAL A 301 -40.25 0.87 3.94
C VAL A 301 -40.72 2.28 3.62
N GLY A 302 -39.94 3.09 2.90
CA GLY A 302 -40.31 4.44 2.47
C GLY A 302 -41.48 4.51 1.49
N GLN A 303 -41.88 3.38 0.89
CA GLN A 303 -42.95 3.31 -0.10
C GLN A 303 -44.26 2.71 0.45
N ARG A 304 -44.30 2.29 1.72
CA ARG A 304 -45.46 1.64 2.35
C ARG A 304 -46.25 2.53 3.32
N SER A 305 -45.85 3.78 3.52
CA SER A 305 -46.55 4.76 4.37
C SER A 305 -47.32 5.84 3.58
N GLY A 306 -47.53 5.64 2.27
CA GLY A 306 -48.21 6.59 1.39
C GLY A 306 -49.50 6.07 0.77
N ASP A 307 -50.18 5.09 1.40
CA ASP A 307 -51.46 4.60 0.91
C ASP A 307 -52.40 4.24 2.07
N THR A 308 -52.96 5.28 2.69
CA THR A 308 -54.31 5.20 3.24
C THR A 308 -55.10 6.29 2.53
N GLY A 309 -55.85 5.86 1.53
CA GLY A 309 -56.62 6.72 0.67
C GLY A 309 -57.79 7.43 1.36
N GLU A 310 -58.24 8.48 0.70
CA GLU A 310 -59.62 8.92 0.70
C GLU A 310 -59.98 9.33 -0.74
N PRO A 311 -61.11 8.86 -1.30
CA PRO A 311 -61.50 9.16 -2.68
C PRO A 311 -62.49 10.34 -2.77
N ALA A 312 -62.71 10.76 -4.02
CA ALA A 312 -63.83 11.55 -4.55
C ALA A 312 -63.64 13.07 -4.76
N ASP A 313 -63.31 13.40 -6.01
CA ASP A 313 -64.20 14.10 -6.95
C ASP A 313 -64.99 15.34 -6.42
N GLN A 314 -64.58 16.53 -6.90
CA GLN A 314 -65.41 17.70 -7.28
C GLN A 314 -64.46 18.90 -7.54
N ALA A 315 -64.24 19.32 -8.79
CA ALA A 315 -65.09 20.21 -9.61
C ALA A 315 -64.71 21.70 -9.47
N VAL A 316 -64.22 22.25 -10.60
CA VAL A 316 -64.52 23.58 -11.15
C VAL A 316 -64.24 24.82 -10.29
N ALA A 317 -63.18 25.56 -10.64
CA ALA A 317 -63.22 26.94 -11.15
C ALA A 317 -61.80 27.51 -11.25
#